data_AF-A0A318CW51-F1
#
_entry.id   AF-A0A318CW51-F1
#
_cell.length_a   1.000
_cell.length_b   1.000
_cell.length_c   1.000
_cell.angle_alpha   90.00
_cell.angle_beta   90.00
_cell.angle_gamma   90.00
#
_symmetry.space_group_name_H-M   'P 1'
#
loop_
_entity.id
_entity.type
_entity.pdbx_description
1 polymer ?
#
loop_
_entity_poly.entity_id
_entity_poly.type
_entity_poly.pdbx_seq_one_letter_code
_entity_poly.pdbx_strand_id
1 'polypeptide(L)'
;MRQYVVDELRADEVEKIKEYLDEHCDLSDMVGLYWLKMPNDILSPIQYEHKSCQPHCAAIELGDKWVKFEMLVRSRQKIRCECVSYATTQQRTFLLSFVDNLLDQTGIRI
;
A
#
# COMPACT_ATOMS: atom_id res chain seq x y z
N MET A 1 14.29 -1.04 -3.79
CA MET A 1 13.19 -0.11 -3.49
C MET A 1 12.97 -0.09 -1.98
N ARG A 2 12.49 1.01 -1.39
CA ARG A 2 12.22 1.08 0.06
C ARG A 2 10.86 0.43 0.34
N GLN A 3 10.82 -0.48 1.31
CA GLN A 3 9.64 -1.26 1.61
C GLN A 3 9.60 -1.63 3.10
N TYR A 4 8.40 -1.86 3.62
CA TYR A 4 8.16 -2.55 4.89
C TYR A 4 7.63 -3.95 4.57
N VAL A 5 8.13 -4.96 5.26
CA VAL A 5 7.81 -6.36 4.98
C VAL A 5 7.43 -7.04 6.29
N VAL A 6 6.30 -7.73 6.28
CA VAL A 6 5.96 -8.75 7.28
C VAL A 6 6.18 -10.09 6.59
N ASP A 7 7.10 -10.90 7.11
CA ASP A 7 7.43 -12.21 6.56
C ASP A 7 7.16 -13.34 7.57
N GLU A 8 7.60 -14.54 7.23
CA GLU A 8 7.37 -15.77 8.01
C GLU A 8 5.88 -16.08 8.29
N LEU A 9 4.99 -15.55 7.45
CA LEU A 9 3.55 -15.79 7.57
C LEU A 9 3.21 -17.25 7.25
N ARG A 10 2.28 -17.79 8.03
CA ARG A 10 1.63 -19.07 7.78
C ARG A 10 0.58 -18.91 6.68
N ALA A 11 0.21 -20.03 6.06
CA ALA A 11 -0.77 -20.02 4.98
C ALA A 11 -2.13 -19.42 5.41
N ASP A 12 -2.59 -19.73 6.63
CA ASP A 12 -3.84 -19.18 7.18
C ASP A 12 -3.75 -17.68 7.49
N GLU A 13 -2.56 -17.18 7.82
CA GLU A 13 -2.32 -15.75 8.04
C GLU A 13 -2.31 -14.99 6.72
N VAL A 14 -1.69 -15.55 5.68
CA VAL A 14 -1.73 -15.00 4.32
C VAL A 14 -3.16 -14.90 3.79
N GLU A 15 -3.99 -15.91 4.05
CA GLU A 15 -5.41 -15.90 3.66
C GLU A 15 -6.19 -14.78 4.37
N LYS A 16 -6.01 -14.61 5.68
CA LYS A 16 -6.63 -13.50 6.44
C LYS A 16 -6.19 -12.13 5.94
N ILE A 17 -4.90 -11.97 5.65
CA ILE A 17 -4.37 -10.72 5.06
C ILE A 17 -5.01 -10.49 3.69
N LYS A 18 -5.13 -11.53 2.87
CA LYS A 18 -5.77 -11.44 1.56
C LYS A 18 -7.21 -10.91 1.68
N GLU A 19 -8.02 -11.51 2.55
CA GLU A 19 -9.40 -11.09 2.80
C GLU A 19 -9.47 -9.63 3.24
N TYR A 20 -8.59 -9.22 4.16
CA TYR A 20 -8.53 -7.83 4.63
C TYR A 20 -8.16 -6.87 3.49
N LEU A 21 -7.17 -7.21 2.66
CA LEU A 21 -6.75 -6.38 1.53
C LEU A 21 -7.82 -6.31 0.43
N ASP A 22 -8.55 -7.39 0.17
CA ASP A 22 -9.67 -7.41 -0.78
C ASP A 22 -10.79 -6.44 -0.38
N GLU A 23 -11.02 -6.26 0.93
CA GLU A 23 -12.04 -5.34 1.46
C GLU A 23 -11.56 -3.87 1.49
N HIS A 24 -10.28 -3.63 1.79
CA HIS A 24 -9.78 -2.29 2.12
C HIS A 24 -8.96 -1.62 1.00
N CYS A 25 -8.56 -2.36 -0.04
CA CYS A 25 -7.72 -1.86 -1.12
C CYS A 25 -8.36 -2.08 -2.49
N ASP A 26 -7.93 -1.28 -3.48
CA ASP A 26 -8.31 -1.56 -4.86
C ASP A 26 -7.43 -2.71 -5.40
N LEU A 27 -8.06 -3.72 -5.98
CA LEU A 27 -7.36 -4.79 -6.69
C LEU A 27 -6.61 -4.26 -7.93
N SER A 28 -5.42 -4.80 -8.17
CA SER A 28 -4.70 -4.65 -9.44
C SER A 28 -5.08 -5.76 -10.41
N ASP A 29 -4.83 -5.55 -11.70
CA ASP A 29 -4.94 -6.61 -12.73
C ASP A 29 -3.90 -7.73 -12.53
N MET A 30 -2.90 -7.49 -11.69
CA MET A 30 -1.89 -8.47 -11.31
C MET A 30 -2.29 -9.16 -10.00
N VAL A 31 -2.36 -10.49 -10.05
CA VAL A 31 -2.67 -11.33 -8.87
C VAL A 31 -1.68 -11.04 -7.74
N GLY A 32 -2.21 -10.87 -6.53
CA GLY A 32 -1.41 -10.58 -5.33
C GLY A 32 -0.95 -9.13 -5.21
N LEU A 33 -1.33 -8.24 -6.14
CA LEU A 33 -1.00 -6.82 -6.08
C LEU A 33 -2.25 -5.99 -5.76
N TYR A 34 -2.14 -5.14 -4.76
CA TYR A 34 -3.19 -4.24 -4.29
C TYR A 34 -2.73 -2.79 -4.32
N TRP A 35 -3.68 -1.87 -4.44
CA TRP A 35 -3.45 -0.44 -4.42
C TRP A 35 -4.10 0.18 -3.18
N LEU A 36 -3.26 0.66 -2.27
CA LEU A 36 -3.71 1.47 -1.15
C LEU A 36 -3.72 2.94 -1.57
N LYS A 37 -4.92 3.51 -1.71
CA LYS A 37 -5.10 4.91 -2.09
C LYS A 37 -4.64 5.85 -0.98
N MET A 38 -3.84 6.85 -1.34
CA MET A 38 -3.45 7.90 -0.40
C MET A 38 -4.62 8.87 -0.16
N PRO A 39 -4.92 9.21 1.09
CA PRO A 39 -5.81 10.30 1.43
C PRO A 39 -5.35 11.64 0.82
N ASN A 40 -6.30 12.48 0.40
CA ASN A 40 -6.00 13.73 -0.29
C ASN A 40 -5.27 14.75 0.57
N ASP A 41 -5.52 14.74 1.88
CA ASP A 41 -4.96 15.62 2.90
C ASP A 41 -3.49 15.32 3.24
N ILE A 42 -2.97 14.16 2.81
CA ILE A 42 -1.58 13.76 3.01
C ILE A 42 -0.76 13.68 1.71
N LEU A 43 -1.34 14.10 0.58
CA LEU A 43 -0.62 14.18 -0.68
C LEU A 43 0.49 15.24 -0.61
N SER A 44 1.61 14.98 -1.27
CA SER A 44 2.61 16.02 -1.48
C SER A 44 2.04 17.14 -2.38
N PRO A 45 2.62 18.35 -2.38
CA PRO A 45 2.14 19.44 -3.23
C PRO A 45 1.99 19.03 -4.71
N ILE A 46 3.00 18.39 -5.29
CA ILE A 46 2.99 17.90 -6.67
C ILE A 46 1.87 16.87 -6.91
N GLN A 47 1.70 15.91 -5.99
CA GLN A 47 0.63 14.91 -6.10
C GLN A 47 -0.77 15.52 -5.98
N TYR A 48 -0.92 16.52 -5.11
CA TYR A 48 -2.19 17.22 -4.95
C TYR A 48 -2.53 18.05 -6.19
N GLU A 49 -1.57 18.75 -6.78
CA GLU A 49 -1.73 19.56 -7.99
C GLU A 49 -2.02 18.70 -9.23
N HIS A 50 -1.42 17.51 -9.32
CA HIS A 50 -1.52 16.63 -10.49
C HIS A 50 -2.83 15.85 -10.53
N LYS A 51 -3.96 16.55 -10.69
CA LYS A 51 -5.30 15.94 -10.72
C LYS A 51 -5.46 14.86 -11.80
N SER A 52 -4.84 15.03 -12.97
CA SER A 52 -4.86 14.02 -14.04
C SER A 52 -4.09 12.73 -13.74
N CYS A 53 -3.29 12.73 -12.67
CA CYS A 53 -2.52 11.57 -12.21
C CYS A 53 -3.24 10.80 -11.09
N GLN A 54 -4.41 11.25 -10.65
CA GLN A 54 -5.16 10.59 -9.58
C GLN A 54 -5.80 9.27 -10.06
N PRO A 55 -6.01 8.30 -9.16
CA PRO A 55 -5.59 8.31 -7.76
C PRO A 55 -4.08 8.09 -7.59
N HIS A 56 -3.51 8.67 -6.52
CA HIS A 56 -2.19 8.33 -6.02
C HIS A 56 -2.27 7.20 -4.99
N CYS A 57 -1.45 6.17 -5.17
CA CYS A 57 -1.50 4.96 -4.36
C CYS A 57 -0.10 4.48 -4.01
N ALA A 58 0.00 3.72 -2.91
CA ALA A 58 1.10 2.80 -2.66
C ALA A 58 0.71 1.40 -3.10
N ALA A 59 1.69 0.61 -3.52
CA ALA A 59 1.48 -0.78 -3.87
C ALA A 59 1.68 -1.68 -2.65
N ILE A 60 0.82 -2.69 -2.52
CA ILE A 60 0.94 -3.76 -1.55
C ILE A 60 1.01 -5.07 -2.32
N GLU A 61 2.07 -5.83 -2.10
CA GLU A 61 2.27 -7.13 -2.74
C GLU A 61 2.11 -8.22 -1.67
N LEU A 62 1.25 -9.19 -1.93
CA LEU A 62 1.01 -10.36 -1.08
C LEU A 62 1.58 -11.60 -1.76
N GLY A 63 2.48 -12.30 -1.08
CA GLY A 63 3.03 -13.58 -1.50
C GLY A 63 2.71 -14.70 -0.50
N ASP A 64 3.21 -15.90 -0.78
CA ASP A 64 2.84 -17.12 -0.04
C ASP A 64 3.23 -17.15 1.44
N LYS A 65 4.14 -16.27 1.87
CA LYS A 65 4.67 -16.20 3.24
C LYS A 65 4.99 -14.78 3.71
N TRP A 66 4.55 -13.78 2.97
CA TRP A 66 4.90 -12.39 3.25
C TRP A 66 3.90 -11.42 2.65
N VAL A 67 3.84 -10.23 3.23
CA VAL A 67 3.21 -9.05 2.65
C VAL A 67 4.22 -7.90 2.63
N LYS A 68 4.30 -7.18 1.51
CA LYS A 68 5.20 -6.05 1.28
C LYS A 68 4.41 -4.80 1.01
N PHE A 69 4.78 -3.72 1.69
CA PHE A 69 4.23 -2.38 1.50
C PHE A 69 5.29 -1.49 0.89
N GLU A 70 5.07 -1.06 -0.36
CA GLU A 70 6.01 -0.19 -1.07
C GLU A 70 5.98 1.22 -0.46
N MET A 71 7.15 1.76 -0.10
CA MET A 71 7.26 3.14 0.40
C MET A 71 7.34 4.16 -0.74
N LEU A 72 6.64 3.88 -1.84
CA LEU A 72 6.58 4.70 -3.04
C LEU A 72 5.12 5.05 -3.32
N VAL A 73 4.85 6.34 -3.46
CA VAL A 73 3.53 6.82 -3.88
C VAL A 73 3.59 7.13 -5.37
N ARG A 74 2.69 6.52 -6.14
CA ARG A 74 2.64 6.66 -7.60
C ARG A 74 1.23 6.84 -8.13
N SER A 75 1.13 7.39 -9.32
CA SER A 75 -0.13 7.50 -10.06
C SER A 75 -0.58 6.14 -10.57
N ARG A 76 -1.89 5.85 -10.50
CA ARG A 76 -2.48 4.71 -11.23
C ARG A 76 -2.66 4.97 -12.73
N GLN A 77 -2.55 6.21 -13.20
CA GLN A 77 -2.80 6.60 -14.58
C GLN A 77 -1.52 6.80 -15.40
N LYS A 78 -0.44 7.26 -14.77
CA LYS A 78 0.81 7.63 -15.45
C LYS A 78 2.02 7.02 -14.75
N ILE A 79 2.69 6.08 -15.42
CA ILE A 79 3.88 5.39 -14.90
C ILE A 79 5.06 6.35 -14.72
N ARG A 80 5.24 7.31 -15.64
CA ARG A 80 6.32 8.29 -15.62
C ARG A 80 5.76 9.67 -15.34
N CYS A 81 5.94 10.15 -14.12
CA CYS A 81 5.53 11.46 -13.65
C CYS A 81 6.44 11.87 -12.49
N GLU A 82 6.73 13.15 -12.35
CA GLU A 82 7.44 13.69 -11.17
C GLU A 82 6.69 13.50 -9.85
N CYS A 83 5.37 13.27 -9.94
CA CYS A 83 4.50 12.91 -8.82
C CYS A 83 4.75 11.49 -8.28
N VAL A 84 5.55 10.67 -8.98
CA VAL A 84 6.03 9.37 -8.50
C VAL A 84 7.26 9.59 -7.64
N SER A 85 7.13 9.39 -6.33
CA SER A 85 8.19 9.66 -5.39
C SER A 85 8.08 8.77 -4.15
N TYR A 86 9.18 8.65 -3.40
CA TYR A 86 9.14 7.99 -2.10
C TYR A 86 8.16 8.71 -1.17
N ALA A 87 7.46 7.93 -0.37
CA ALA A 87 6.48 8.44 0.58
C ALA A 87 7.11 9.49 1.50
N THR A 88 6.42 10.62 1.66
CA THR A 88 6.77 11.65 2.65
C THR A 88 6.65 11.09 4.07
N THR A 89 7.13 11.82 5.08
CA THR A 89 6.97 11.38 6.48
C THR A 89 5.51 11.07 6.84
N GLN A 90 4.58 11.93 6.44
CA GLN A 90 3.15 11.74 6.74
C GLN A 90 2.56 10.52 6.00
N GLN A 91 2.94 10.32 4.74
CA GLN A 91 2.50 9.15 3.97
C GLN A 91 3.08 7.84 4.51
N ARG A 92 4.33 7.88 4.99
CA ARG A 92 4.94 6.74 5.68
C ARG A 92 4.22 6.41 6.98
N THR A 93 3.87 7.42 7.77
CA THR A 93 3.05 7.21 8.98
C THR A 93 1.71 6.59 8.62
N PHE A 94 1.02 7.09 7.60
CA PHE A 94 -0.23 6.50 7.11
C PHE A 94 -0.05 5.03 6.69
N LEU A 95 0.99 4.72 5.92
CA LEU A 95 1.30 3.35 5.50
C LEU A 95 1.55 2.44 6.69
N LEU A 96 2.37 2.86 7.65
CA LEU A 96 2.67 2.07 8.84
C LEU A 96 1.43 1.88 9.73
N SER A 97 0.61 2.91 9.92
CA SER A 97 -0.66 2.77 10.63
C SER A 97 -1.64 1.82 9.92
N PHE A 98 -1.61 1.76 8.59
CA PHE A 98 -2.38 0.76 7.84
C PHE A 98 -1.86 -0.67 8.13
N VAL A 99 -0.54 -0.86 8.19
CA VAL A 99 0.06 -2.15 8.57
C VAL A 99 -0.35 -2.55 9.99
N ASP A 100 -0.21 -1.65 10.95
CA ASP A 100 -0.57 -1.92 12.35
C ASP A 100 -2.04 -2.34 12.46
N ASN A 101 -2.95 -1.61 11.82
CA ASN A 101 -4.37 -1.96 11.78
C ASN A 101 -4.62 -3.31 11.11
N LEU A 102 -3.95 -3.61 10.00
CA LEU A 102 -4.09 -4.88 9.30
C LEU A 102 -3.68 -6.05 10.21
N LEU A 103 -2.55 -5.94 10.91
CA LEU A 103 -2.07 -6.99 11.82
C LEU A 103 -3.02 -7.16 13.01
N ASP A 104 -3.50 -6.06 13.59
CA ASP A 104 -4.46 -6.08 14.70
C ASP A 104 -5.78 -6.75 14.29
N GLN A 105 -6.35 -6.37 13.15
CA GLN A 105 -7.64 -6.91 12.66
C GLN A 105 -7.54 -8.36 12.22
N THR A 106 -6.40 -8.79 11.68
CA THR A 106 -6.16 -10.19 11.30
C THR A 106 -5.72 -11.07 12.47
N GLY A 107 -5.45 -10.46 13.63
CA GLY A 107 -5.00 -11.15 14.84
C GLY A 107 -3.59 -11.73 14.73
N ILE A 108 -2.80 -11.27 13.76
CA ILE A 108 -1.41 -11.69 13.55
C ILE A 108 -0.54 -10.99 14.59
N ARG A 109 0.23 -11.78 15.35
CA ARG A 109 1.13 -11.27 16.38
C ARG A 109 2.58 -11.42 15.94
N ILE A 110 3.30 -10.32 15.97
CA ILE A 110 4.75 -10.19 15.70
C ILE A 110 5.53 -10.04 17.00
#